data_AF-A0A529LZ57-F1
#
_entry.id   AF-A0A529LZ57-F1
#
_cell.length_a   1.000
_cell.length_b   1.000
_cell.length_c   1.000
_cell.angle_alpha   90.00
_cell.angle_beta   90.00
_cell.angle_gamma   90.00
#
_symmetry.space_group_name_H-M   'P 1'
#
loop_
_entity.id
_entity.type
_entity.pdbx_description
1 polymer ?
#
loop_
_entity_poly.entity_id
_entity_poly.type
_entity_poly.pdbx_seq_one_letter_code
_entity_poly.pdbx_strand_id
1 'polypeptide(L)'
;FPTQHLVELIGKAEKGENFYQTNLFDGSEDANKVMSTTVIVGKKTESDKTDPEAPALAKLASDKYWPVDIAYFDDTDKSGEEVPEYRISFKLHENGITRDLVMDYGDFSMTGKLVNLSLFDQTKPCPASK
;
A
#
# COMPACT_ATOMS: atom_id res chain seq x y z
N PHE A 1 10.70 -0.80 8.09
CA PHE A 1 9.55 -0.90 9.00
C PHE A 1 8.30 -0.33 8.33
N PRO A 2 7.09 -0.82 8.66
CA PRO A 2 5.87 -0.57 7.87
C PRO A 2 5.53 0.91 7.65
N THR A 3 5.49 1.71 8.72
CA THR A 3 5.15 3.14 8.59
C THR A 3 6.17 3.91 7.76
N GLN A 4 7.46 3.63 7.95
CA GLN A 4 8.52 4.27 7.15
C GLN A 4 8.43 3.88 5.68
N HIS A 5 8.07 2.63 5.40
CA HIS A 5 7.87 2.12 4.04
C HIS A 5 6.69 2.83 3.36
N LEU A 6 5.57 3.02 4.07
CA LEU A 6 4.43 3.79 3.57
C LEU A 6 4.80 5.26 3.29
N VAL A 7 5.54 5.90 4.21
CA VAL A 7 6.01 7.28 4.01
C VAL A 7 6.95 7.41 2.81
N GLU A 8 7.87 6.45 2.64
CA GLU A 8 8.74 6.39 1.45
C GLU A 8 7.92 6.25 0.16
N LEU A 9 6.93 5.35 0.17
CA LEU A 9 6.07 5.08 -0.97
C LEU A 9 5.28 6.32 -1.39
N ILE A 10 4.63 7.00 -0.44
CA ILE A 10 3.90 8.25 -0.72
C ILE A 10 4.87 9.31 -1.26
N GLY A 11 6.03 9.50 -0.61
CA GLY A 11 7.01 10.50 -1.04
C GLY A 11 7.60 10.23 -2.43
N LYS A 12 7.75 8.96 -2.84
CA LYS A 12 8.17 8.55 -4.18
C LYS A 12 7.06 8.75 -5.21
N ALA A 13 5.83 8.37 -4.87
CA ALA A 13 4.65 8.57 -5.72
C ALA A 13 4.41 10.06 -6.03
N GLU A 14 4.58 10.94 -5.03
CA GLU A 14 4.49 12.40 -5.20
C GLU A 14 5.56 12.97 -6.12
N LYS A 15 6.78 12.41 -6.10
CA LYS A 15 7.88 12.77 -7.00
C LYS A 15 7.74 12.19 -8.41
N GLY A 16 6.75 11.33 -8.63
CA GLY A 16 6.54 10.63 -9.89
C GLY A 16 7.48 9.43 -10.11
N GLU A 17 8.17 8.97 -9.07
CA GLU A 17 8.91 7.71 -9.10
C GLU A 17 7.91 6.54 -9.08
N ASN A 18 7.91 5.73 -10.14
CA ASN A 18 6.86 4.75 -10.41
C ASN A 18 7.31 3.29 -10.28
N PHE A 19 8.60 3.04 -10.09
CA PHE A 19 9.16 1.71 -9.93
C PHE A 19 10.41 1.78 -9.05
N TYR A 20 10.44 1.03 -7.96
CA TYR A 20 11.62 0.94 -7.10
C TYR A 20 11.60 -0.35 -6.27
N GLN A 21 12.75 -0.65 -5.66
CA GLN A 21 12.93 -1.78 -4.75
C GLN A 21 13.43 -1.28 -3.40
N THR A 22 12.99 -1.92 -2.32
CA THR A 22 13.43 -1.63 -0.94
C THR A 22 13.22 -2.85 -0.05
N ASN A 23 13.82 -2.82 1.15
CA ASN A 23 13.73 -3.93 2.10
C ASN A 23 12.71 -3.60 3.20
N LEU A 24 11.90 -4.59 3.56
CA LEU A 24 10.88 -4.44 4.59
C LEU A 24 10.98 -5.53 5.65
N PHE A 25 11.11 -5.08 6.90
CA PHE A 25 10.74 -5.86 8.07
C PHE A 25 9.39 -5.35 8.57
N ASP A 26 8.36 -6.19 8.54
CA ASP A 26 7.00 -5.88 8.96
C ASP A 26 6.55 -6.64 10.22
N GLY A 27 7.35 -7.61 10.67
CA GLY A 27 7.02 -8.45 11.83
C GLY A 27 5.93 -9.48 11.56
N SER A 28 5.67 -9.80 10.28
CA SER A 28 4.79 -10.90 9.87
C SER A 28 5.38 -12.27 10.21
N GLU A 29 4.52 -13.31 10.19
CA GLU A 29 4.88 -14.70 10.51
C GLU A 29 5.59 -14.83 11.88
N ASP A 30 6.81 -15.36 11.88
CA ASP A 30 7.67 -15.54 13.06
C ASP A 30 8.51 -14.28 13.38
N ALA A 31 8.31 -13.18 12.65
CA ALA A 31 9.02 -11.91 12.79
C ALA A 31 10.55 -12.04 12.73
N ASN A 32 11.05 -12.96 11.89
CA ASN A 32 12.47 -13.31 11.79
C ASN A 32 13.08 -13.04 10.40
N LYS A 33 12.30 -12.53 9.44
CA LYS A 33 12.73 -12.29 8.05
C LYS A 33 12.65 -10.81 7.67
N VAL A 34 13.58 -10.40 6.80
CA VAL A 34 13.50 -9.15 6.05
C VAL A 34 13.20 -9.55 4.62
N MET A 35 12.11 -9.02 4.07
CA MET A 35 11.67 -9.33 2.72
C MET A 35 12.15 -8.25 1.75
N SER A 36 12.55 -8.68 0.55
CA SER A 36 12.78 -7.77 -0.57
C SER A 36 11.44 -7.39 -1.18
N THR A 37 11.19 -6.10 -1.37
CA THR A 37 9.93 -5.60 -1.92
C THR A 37 10.17 -4.84 -3.22
N THR A 38 9.43 -5.19 -4.27
CA THR A 38 9.35 -4.41 -5.50
C THR A 38 8.03 -3.65 -5.51
N VAL A 39 8.10 -2.33 -5.64
CA VAL A 39 6.94 -1.44 -5.63
C VAL A 39 6.76 -0.81 -7.00
N ILE A 40 5.55 -0.93 -7.54
CA ILE A 40 5.11 -0.32 -8.79
C ILE A 40 3.98 0.64 -8.47
N VAL A 41 4.14 1.90 -8.85
CA VAL A 41 3.13 2.95 -8.65
C VAL A 41 2.61 3.39 -10.01
N GLY A 42 1.32 3.18 -10.25
CA GLY A 42 0.66 3.63 -11.47
C GLY A 42 0.38 5.13 -11.47
N LYS A 43 -0.26 5.60 -12.54
CA LYS A 43 -0.59 7.03 -12.70
C LYS A 43 -1.63 7.46 -11.68
N LYS A 44 -1.44 8.67 -11.13
CA LYS A 44 -2.44 9.31 -10.28
C LYS A 44 -3.74 9.47 -11.04
N THR A 45 -4.82 8.93 -10.48
CA THR A 45 -6.12 8.77 -11.14
C THR A 45 -7.20 9.47 -10.32
N GLU A 46 -8.15 10.10 -11.01
CA GLU A 46 -9.33 10.69 -10.37
C GLU A 46 -10.23 9.60 -9.78
N SER A 47 -10.98 9.96 -8.74
CA SER A 47 -12.03 9.10 -8.23
C SER A 47 -13.12 8.87 -9.28
N ASP A 48 -13.62 7.64 -9.35
CA ASP A 48 -14.74 7.27 -10.19
C ASP A 48 -16.04 7.28 -9.37
N LYS A 49 -17.09 7.92 -9.89
CA LYS A 49 -18.42 7.91 -9.26
C LYS A 49 -19.06 6.52 -9.26
N THR A 50 -18.58 5.61 -10.08
CA THR A 50 -19.03 4.21 -10.14
C THR A 50 -18.26 3.29 -9.19
N ASP A 51 -17.32 3.84 -8.41
CA ASP A 51 -16.52 3.05 -7.48
C ASP A 51 -17.39 2.40 -6.40
N PRO A 52 -17.35 1.07 -6.25
CA PRO A 52 -18.22 0.33 -5.32
C PRO A 52 -17.94 0.63 -3.84
N GLU A 53 -16.81 1.26 -3.53
CA GLU A 53 -16.42 1.71 -2.18
C GLU A 53 -16.76 3.18 -1.92
N ALA A 54 -17.21 3.94 -2.92
CA ALA A 54 -17.57 5.36 -2.77
C ALA A 54 -18.50 5.65 -1.57
N PRO A 55 -19.52 4.82 -1.25
CA PRO A 55 -20.37 5.04 -0.08
C PRO A 55 -19.63 4.95 1.26
N ALA A 56 -18.54 4.17 1.32
CA ALA A 56 -17.75 3.98 2.53
C ALA A 56 -16.67 5.06 2.71
N LEU A 57 -16.31 5.79 1.66
CA LEU A 57 -15.14 6.69 1.63
C LEU A 57 -15.37 8.06 2.29
N ALA A 58 -16.54 8.30 2.89
CA ALA A 58 -16.89 9.57 3.54
C ALA A 58 -16.53 10.79 2.66
N LYS A 59 -15.56 11.61 3.06
CA LYS A 59 -15.10 12.80 2.32
C LYS A 59 -14.07 12.49 1.22
N LEU A 60 -13.49 11.29 1.22
CA LEU A 60 -12.44 10.86 0.28
C LEU A 60 -13.00 10.28 -1.02
N ALA A 61 -14.33 10.19 -1.16
CA ALA A 61 -14.96 9.64 -2.35
C ALA A 61 -14.62 10.42 -3.63
N SER A 62 -14.23 11.70 -3.50
CA SER A 62 -13.77 12.55 -4.60
C SER A 62 -12.25 12.59 -4.77
N ASP A 63 -11.48 12.02 -3.84
CA ASP A 63 -10.03 12.22 -3.80
C ASP A 63 -9.31 11.35 -4.82
N LYS A 64 -8.19 11.88 -5.32
CA LYS A 64 -7.32 11.17 -6.25
C LYS A 64 -6.55 10.09 -5.52
N TYR A 65 -6.23 9.02 -6.23
CA TYR A 65 -5.45 7.91 -5.71
C TYR A 65 -4.38 7.47 -6.70
N TRP A 66 -3.39 6.74 -6.20
CA TRP A 66 -2.45 5.97 -7.02
C TRP A 66 -2.83 4.48 -6.94
N PRO A 67 -2.96 3.76 -8.06
CA PRO A 67 -2.93 2.31 -8.03
C PRO A 67 -1.48 1.86 -7.74
N VAL A 68 -1.32 0.93 -6.81
CA VAL A 68 -0.03 0.45 -6.32
C VAL A 68 -0.03 -1.07 -6.35
N ASP A 69 1.07 -1.65 -6.79
CA ASP A 69 1.38 -3.07 -6.71
C ASP A 69 2.69 -3.26 -5.93
N ILE A 70 2.69 -4.14 -4.94
CA ILE A 70 3.87 -4.53 -4.18
C ILE A 70 4.04 -6.05 -4.24
N ALA A 71 5.23 -6.50 -4.59
CA ALA A 71 5.61 -7.91 -4.61
C ALA A 71 6.71 -8.16 -3.57
N TYR A 72 6.56 -9.22 -2.79
CA TYR A 72 7.43 -9.61 -1.69
C TYR A 72 8.20 -10.88 -2.05
N PHE A 73 9.50 -10.86 -1.82
CA PHE A 73 10.43 -11.92 -2.17
C PHE A 73 11.22 -12.33 -0.92
N ASP A 74 11.34 -13.64 -0.71
CA ASP A 74 12.25 -14.23 0.26
C ASP A 74 13.58 -14.58 -0.43
N ASP A 75 14.62 -13.79 -0.16
CA ASP A 75 15.94 -13.98 -0.77
C ASP A 75 16.73 -15.17 -0.18
N THR A 76 16.15 -15.93 0.76
CA THR A 76 16.82 -17.06 1.43
C THR A 76 16.83 -18.33 0.58
N ASP A 77 15.83 -18.56 -0.26
CA ASP A 77 15.82 -19.67 -1.22
C ASP A 77 16.38 -19.20 -2.57
N LYS A 78 17.60 -19.65 -2.88
CA LYS A 78 18.32 -19.28 -4.11
C LYS A 78 18.16 -20.30 -5.24
N SER A 79 17.19 -21.21 -5.14
CA SER A 79 16.98 -22.26 -6.11
C SER A 79 15.73 -22.03 -6.96
N GLY A 80 15.87 -22.01 -8.29
CA GLY A 80 14.74 -21.91 -9.23
C GLY A 80 14.50 -20.52 -9.83
N GLU A 81 13.32 -20.34 -10.45
CA GLU A 81 12.83 -19.04 -10.92
C GLU A 81 12.27 -18.26 -9.72
N GLU A 82 12.80 -17.05 -9.50
CA GLU A 82 12.40 -16.21 -8.37
C GLU A 82 11.00 -15.63 -8.61
N VAL A 83 10.01 -16.19 -7.92
CA VAL A 83 8.62 -15.73 -7.91
C VAL A 83 8.32 -15.07 -6.56
N PRO A 84 7.47 -14.03 -6.52
CA PRO A 84 7.10 -13.43 -5.25
C PRO A 84 6.24 -14.40 -4.43
N GLU A 85 6.54 -14.53 -3.14
CA GLU A 85 5.74 -15.33 -2.19
C GLU A 85 4.37 -14.67 -1.93
N TYR A 86 4.33 -13.35 -2.02
CA TYR A 86 3.13 -12.58 -1.77
C TYR A 86 3.09 -11.34 -2.65
N ARG A 87 1.91 -11.01 -3.17
CA ARG A 87 1.67 -9.79 -3.92
C ARG A 87 0.44 -9.09 -3.39
N ILE A 88 0.49 -7.77 -3.34
CA ILE A 88 -0.65 -6.95 -2.96
C ILE A 88 -0.83 -5.81 -3.95
N SER A 89 -2.06 -5.63 -4.41
CA SER A 89 -2.49 -4.51 -5.25
C SER A 89 -3.52 -3.69 -4.48
N PHE A 90 -3.43 -2.37 -4.52
CA PHE A 90 -4.40 -1.50 -3.83
C PHE A 90 -4.43 -0.09 -4.43
N LYS A 91 -5.48 0.66 -4.11
CA LYS A 91 -5.57 2.10 -4.35
C LYS A 91 -5.08 2.85 -3.11
N LEU A 92 -4.15 3.77 -3.27
CA LEU A 92 -3.55 4.58 -2.22
C LEU A 92 -3.94 6.06 -2.34
N HIS A 93 -4.46 6.62 -1.25
CA HIS A 93 -4.68 8.06 -1.10
C HIS A 93 -3.46 8.77 -0.48
N GLU A 94 -3.35 10.08 -0.70
CA GLU A 94 -2.23 10.91 -0.20
C GLU A 94 -2.06 10.86 1.33
N ASN A 95 -3.14 10.62 2.05
CA ASN A 95 -3.16 10.52 3.51
C ASN A 95 -2.81 9.11 4.04
N GLY A 96 -2.41 8.19 3.16
CA GLY A 96 -2.02 6.82 3.52
C GLY A 96 -3.18 5.82 3.61
N ILE A 97 -4.42 6.23 3.29
CA ILE A 97 -5.56 5.32 3.28
C ILE A 97 -5.51 4.43 2.04
N THR A 98 -5.57 3.11 2.27
CA THR A 98 -5.61 2.09 1.22
C THR A 98 -6.98 1.46 1.09
N ARG A 99 -7.38 1.10 -0.12
CA ARG A 99 -8.68 0.49 -0.42
C ARG A 99 -8.60 -0.35 -1.70
N ASP A 100 -9.65 -1.10 -2.01
CA ASP A 100 -9.69 -2.00 -3.18
C ASP A 100 -8.49 -2.96 -3.20
N LEU A 101 -8.31 -3.69 -2.10
CA LEU A 101 -7.14 -4.55 -1.89
C LEU A 101 -7.32 -5.86 -2.66
N VAL A 102 -6.28 -6.30 -3.34
CA VAL A 102 -6.13 -7.66 -3.86
C VAL A 102 -4.85 -8.25 -3.26
N MET A 103 -4.98 -9.35 -2.54
CA MET A 103 -3.90 -10.03 -1.84
C MET A 103 -3.74 -11.41 -2.48
N ASP A 104 -2.62 -11.65 -3.16
CA ASP A 104 -2.33 -12.85 -3.92
C ASP A 104 -1.20 -13.62 -3.23
N TYR A 105 -1.52 -14.85 -2.80
CA TYR A 105 -0.63 -15.78 -2.09
C TYR A 105 -0.06 -16.86 -3.02
N GLY A 106 -0.31 -16.76 -4.33
CA GLY A 106 0.13 -17.71 -5.36
C GLY A 106 -0.87 -18.82 -5.66
N ASP A 107 -1.38 -19.51 -4.64
CA ASP A 107 -2.37 -20.60 -4.79
C ASP A 107 -3.83 -20.09 -4.70
N PHE A 108 -4.05 -18.98 -3.98
CA PHE A 108 -5.32 -18.27 -3.94
C PHE A 108 -5.11 -16.76 -3.83
N SER A 109 -6.17 -16.02 -4.18
CA SER A 109 -6.22 -14.56 -4.02
C SER A 109 -7.44 -14.15 -3.19
N MET A 110 -7.28 -13.11 -2.38
CA MET A 110 -8.35 -12.51 -1.58
C MET A 110 -8.58 -11.06 -2.02
N THR A 111 -9.84 -10.65 -2.09
CA THR A 111 -10.23 -9.26 -2.37
C THR A 111 -10.76 -8.61 -1.10
N GLY A 112 -10.14 -7.51 -0.67
CA GLY A 112 -10.57 -6.68 0.45
C GLY A 112 -11.32 -5.44 -0.02
N LYS A 113 -12.63 -5.39 0.27
CA LYS A 113 -13.46 -4.21 -0.02
C LYS A 113 -13.65 -3.37 1.25
N LEU A 114 -13.37 -2.07 1.16
CA LEU A 114 -13.67 -1.11 2.21
C LEU A 114 -15.19 -0.92 2.35
N VAL A 115 -15.72 -1.23 3.53
CA VAL A 115 -17.16 -1.13 3.83
C VAL A 115 -17.51 -0.01 4.80
N ASN A 116 -16.54 0.47 5.60
CA ASN A 116 -16.72 1.55 6.55
C ASN A 116 -15.40 2.26 6.81
N LEU A 117 -15.42 3.59 6.83
CA LEU A 117 -14.28 4.43 7.20
C LEU A 117 -14.71 5.45 8.26
N SER A 118 -14.15 5.30 9.46
CA SER A 118 -14.30 6.27 10.55
C SER A 118 -13.03 7.09 10.66
N LEU A 119 -13.11 8.39 10.33
CA LEU A 119 -12.00 9.31 10.47
C LEU A 119 -11.97 9.86 11.90
N PHE A 120 -10.79 9.84 12.53
CA PHE A 120 -10.59 10.50 13.82
C PHE A 120 -10.53 12.02 13.64
N ASP A 121 -10.95 12.74 14.67
CA ASP A 121 -10.77 14.19 14.72
C ASP A 121 -9.28 14.52 14.66
N GLN A 122 -8.92 15.48 13.80
CA GLN A 122 -7.55 15.96 13.75
C GLN A 122 -7.23 16.65 15.06
N THR A 123 -6.29 16.07 15.81
CA THR A 123 -5.77 16.68 17.03
C THR A 123 -5.01 17.96 16.66
N LYS A 124 -4.99 18.93 17.58
CA LYS A 124 -4.24 20.18 17.38
C LYS A 124 -2.81 19.85 16.96
N PRO A 125 -2.23 20.56 15.97
CA PRO A 125 -0.90 20.27 15.48
C PRO A 125 0.09 20.21 16.64
N CYS A 126 0.87 19.12 16.69
CA CYS A 126 1.90 18.93 17.70
C CYS A 126 2.86 20.13 17.63
N PRO A 127 3.12 20.85 18.73
CA PRO A 127 4.04 21.98 18.70
C PRO A 127 5.41 21.47 18.24
N ALA A 128 5.94 22.07 17.17
CA ALA A 128 7.27 21.75 16.69
C ALA A 128 8.28 21.97 17.83
N SER A 129 9.07 20.94 18.16
CA SER A 129 10.22 21.12 19.05
C SER A 129 11.12 22.17 18.40
N LYS A 130 11.48 23.21 19.17
CA LYS A 130 12.54 24.14 18.79
C LYS A 130 13.88 23.42 18.70
#